data_AF-B4VR90-F1
#
_entry.id   AF-B4VR90-F1
#
_cell.length_a   1.000
_cell.length_b   1.000
_cell.length_c   1.000
_cell.angle_alpha   90.00
_cell.angle_beta   90.00
_cell.angle_gamma   90.00
#
_symmetry.space_group_name_H-M   'P 1'
#
loop_
_entity.id
_entity.type
_entity.pdbx_description
1 polymer ?
#
loop_
_entity_poly.entity_id
_entity_poly.type
_entity_poly.pdbx_seq_one_letter_code
_entity_poly.pdbx_strand_id
1 'polypeptide(L)'
;MSSPDKPKADIASQILEQDSQDRQALALLLDRHLARNDRLLVQKTQMGSTEAFIGSVTLEWLDSRVRFASQLPLFRQKFDPQTDNVIRDEETVDEILQRPLDWSRQAPLTQYLAARQAHKFPAVLVVHSPTWVDNPKAKEWDKQGRARQSAADFIPLDQNQTVGLLDVSPSVSIFALDGQHRLMGVQGLMTLLKTGRLQRYNKNKKPVGSVITIDDLIDEYQLDPAYLQRLAQEKIGIEFIPAVAKGETRDQARRRVRSIFVHVNLMALRLSKGQLALLNENDGFSIVARKIAVNHPLLKEVPGRNPRVNWDSATVAAKSTVLTTLQALNEMSQRYLDHPFPRWKPPEKKGLIPMRPDDEELEAGIDTFNQFFDHLASLPSYQRLEQGEETPQLRRFSFEKNGGEGNILFRPVGQIAFTQALGIVVFQKKLSLKMVFKKLCKYDAEGGFSQMETPQSLWYGVLFDPNKKRIMVSGRDLAARLLIYIIAGTEDGMEKAELRRELAEARTIEGKAVGFNGKFVKPRDVGLPPVL
;
A
#
# COMPACT_ATOMS: atom_id res chain seq x y z
N MET A 1 60.27 -23.10 -47.20
CA MET A 1 58.82 -23.27 -47.03
C MET A 1 58.41 -22.57 -45.74
N SER A 2 57.44 -21.68 -45.86
CA SER A 2 56.88 -20.82 -44.80
C SER A 2 56.11 -21.61 -43.75
N SER A 3 56.15 -21.16 -42.49
CA SER A 3 55.00 -20.50 -41.89
C SER A 3 55.39 -19.75 -40.60
N PRO A 4 55.15 -18.43 -40.52
CA PRO A 4 55.35 -17.60 -39.34
C PRO A 4 54.03 -17.47 -38.57
N ASP A 5 53.94 -17.97 -37.34
CA ASP A 5 52.65 -18.00 -36.63
C ASP A 5 52.70 -17.51 -35.17
N LYS A 6 53.50 -16.47 -34.89
CA LYS A 6 53.47 -15.75 -33.60
C LYS A 6 53.56 -14.20 -33.60
N PRO A 7 53.05 -13.42 -34.58
CA PRO A 7 52.84 -11.97 -34.38
C PRO A 7 51.50 -11.61 -33.70
N LYS A 8 50.46 -12.44 -33.87
CA LYS A 8 49.08 -12.06 -33.48
C LYS A 8 48.81 -12.09 -31.97
N ALA A 9 49.44 -13.01 -31.23
CA ALA A 9 49.26 -13.13 -29.78
C ALA A 9 49.92 -11.97 -29.01
N ASP A 10 51.02 -11.43 -29.55
CA ASP A 10 51.75 -10.29 -28.99
C ASP A 10 50.97 -8.99 -29.25
N ILE A 11 50.46 -8.78 -30.48
CA ILE A 11 49.62 -7.63 -30.81
C ILE A 11 48.30 -7.64 -30.00
N ALA A 12 47.66 -8.80 -29.84
CA ALA A 12 46.43 -8.90 -29.03
C ALA A 12 46.68 -8.55 -27.56
N SER A 13 47.81 -8.99 -27.00
CA SER A 13 48.22 -8.66 -25.64
C SER A 13 48.51 -7.15 -25.49
N GLN A 14 49.20 -6.55 -26.46
CA GLN A 14 49.48 -5.11 -26.49
C GLN A 14 48.21 -4.28 -26.63
N ILE A 15 47.23 -4.71 -27.45
CA ILE A 15 45.93 -4.05 -27.58
C ILE A 15 45.16 -4.11 -26.25
N LEU A 16 45.16 -5.26 -25.57
CA LEU A 16 44.51 -5.42 -24.26
C LEU A 16 45.19 -4.59 -23.17
N GLU A 17 46.52 -4.50 -23.20
CA GLU A 17 47.29 -3.68 -22.27
C GLU A 17 47.04 -2.18 -22.51
N GLN A 18 47.03 -1.74 -23.76
CA GLN A 18 46.68 -0.37 -24.13
C GLN A 18 45.25 -0.03 -23.73
N ASP A 19 44.28 -0.90 -24.00
CA ASP A 19 42.88 -0.70 -23.60
C ASP A 19 42.73 -0.66 -22.07
N SER A 20 43.49 -1.48 -21.34
CA SER A 20 43.55 -1.40 -19.88
C SER A 20 44.13 -0.07 -19.40
N GLN A 21 45.20 0.42 -20.02
CA GLN A 21 45.80 1.73 -19.72
C GLN A 21 44.84 2.88 -20.03
N ASP A 22 44.15 2.83 -21.17
CA ASP A 22 43.17 3.83 -21.59
C ASP A 22 41.98 3.88 -20.62
N ARG A 23 41.46 2.71 -20.20
CA ARG A 23 40.41 2.62 -19.17
C ARG A 23 40.87 3.16 -17.81
N GLN A 24 42.11 2.87 -17.40
CA GLN A 24 42.67 3.40 -16.16
C GLN A 24 42.85 4.92 -16.23
N ALA A 25 43.34 5.45 -17.35
CA ALA A 25 43.47 6.88 -17.57
C ALA A 25 42.10 7.57 -17.53
N LEU A 26 41.09 6.98 -18.18
CA LEU A 26 39.71 7.47 -18.14
C LEU A 26 39.15 7.47 -16.72
N ALA A 27 39.35 6.40 -15.96
CA ALA A 27 38.91 6.31 -14.56
C ALA A 27 39.54 7.39 -13.68
N LEU A 28 40.86 7.58 -13.76
CA LEU A 28 41.59 8.61 -13.01
C LEU A 28 41.12 10.03 -13.36
N LEU A 29 40.90 10.30 -14.64
CA LEU A 29 40.38 11.59 -15.09
C LEU A 29 38.95 11.82 -14.61
N LEU A 30 38.09 10.79 -14.70
CA LEU A 30 36.71 10.88 -14.25
C LEU A 30 36.63 11.07 -12.74
N ASP A 31 37.43 10.34 -11.95
CA ASP A 31 37.50 10.47 -10.49
C ASP A 31 37.86 11.90 -10.07
N ARG A 32 38.79 12.55 -10.78
CA ARG A 32 39.15 13.96 -10.56
C ARG A 32 37.96 14.90 -10.73
N HIS A 33 37.06 14.61 -11.67
CA HIS A 33 35.85 15.39 -11.91
C HIS A 33 34.73 15.04 -10.92
N LEU A 34 34.56 13.75 -10.59
CA LEU A 34 33.56 13.25 -9.64
C LEU A 34 33.86 13.63 -8.19
N ALA A 35 35.12 13.85 -7.83
CA ALA A 35 35.52 14.29 -6.50
C ALA A 35 35.06 15.73 -6.17
N ARG A 36 34.54 16.48 -7.15
CA ARG A 36 34.02 17.82 -6.93
C ARG A 36 32.55 17.77 -6.51
N ASN A 37 32.22 18.42 -5.39
CA ASN A 37 30.86 18.45 -4.82
C ASN A 37 29.88 19.39 -5.55
N ASP A 38 30.35 20.10 -6.58
CA ASP A 38 29.58 21.08 -7.36
C ASP A 38 29.08 20.53 -8.70
N ARG A 39 29.45 19.29 -9.06
CA ARG A 39 29.06 18.68 -10.34
C ARG A 39 28.55 17.26 -10.12
N LEU A 40 27.59 16.86 -10.94
CA LEU A 40 27.04 15.51 -10.94
C LEU A 40 27.19 14.88 -12.32
N LEU A 41 27.72 13.66 -12.39
CA LEU A 41 27.71 12.88 -13.62
C LEU A 41 26.27 12.45 -13.93
N VAL A 42 25.80 12.82 -15.12
CA VAL A 42 24.44 12.58 -15.58
C VAL A 42 24.43 12.12 -17.04
N GLN A 43 23.38 11.40 -17.39
CA GLN A 43 23.00 11.16 -18.77
C GLN A 43 21.90 12.14 -19.17
N LYS A 44 22.10 12.83 -20.29
CA LYS A 44 21.10 13.69 -20.91
C LYS A 44 20.04 12.84 -21.60
N THR A 45 18.77 13.13 -21.37
CA THR A 45 17.62 12.48 -22.00
C THR A 45 16.71 13.51 -22.66
N GLN A 46 15.98 13.06 -23.68
CA GLN A 46 15.01 13.88 -24.40
C GLN A 46 13.74 13.05 -24.62
N MET A 47 12.62 13.49 -24.06
CA MET A 47 11.31 12.87 -24.27
C MET A 47 10.33 13.91 -24.80
N GLY A 48 9.95 13.80 -26.07
CA GLY A 48 9.21 14.84 -26.76
C GLY A 48 9.98 16.16 -26.75
N SER A 49 9.35 17.23 -26.27
CA SER A 49 10.00 18.54 -26.10
C SER A 49 10.72 18.73 -24.76
N THR A 50 10.73 17.72 -23.88
CA THR A 50 11.29 17.84 -22.53
C THR A 50 12.70 17.25 -22.49
N GLU A 51 13.68 18.12 -22.27
CA GLU A 51 15.04 17.75 -21.90
C GLU A 51 15.10 17.43 -20.41
N ALA A 52 15.81 16.36 -20.04
CA ALA A 52 16.08 15.99 -18.67
C ALA A 52 17.49 15.41 -18.50
N PHE A 53 17.93 15.26 -17.25
CA PHE A 53 19.25 14.73 -16.92
C PHE A 53 19.10 13.71 -15.79
N ILE A 54 19.52 12.47 -16.03
CA ILE A 54 19.36 11.38 -15.07
C ILE A 54 20.71 11.05 -14.46
N GLY A 55 20.77 10.97 -13.13
CA GLY A 55 21.95 10.59 -12.38
C GLY A 55 21.62 9.83 -11.11
N SER A 56 22.60 9.71 -10.22
CA SER A 56 22.42 9.08 -8.91
C SER A 56 23.14 9.88 -7.83
N VAL A 57 22.51 10.03 -6.67
CA VAL A 57 23.05 10.78 -5.53
C VAL A 57 22.92 9.94 -4.26
N THR A 58 23.75 10.20 -3.25
CA THR A 58 23.61 9.54 -1.95
C THR A 58 22.33 10.02 -1.25
N LEU A 59 21.78 9.21 -0.35
CA LEU A 59 20.64 9.60 0.48
C LEU A 59 20.94 10.85 1.33
N GLU A 60 22.16 10.95 1.85
CA GLU A 60 22.65 12.12 2.57
C GLU A 60 22.70 13.38 1.68
N TRP A 61 23.15 13.25 0.43
CA TRP A 61 23.13 14.36 -0.51
C TRP A 61 21.70 14.78 -0.85
N LEU A 62 20.78 13.82 -1.02
CA LEU A 62 19.37 14.10 -1.29
C LEU A 62 18.72 14.90 -0.15
N ASP A 63 18.93 14.50 1.10
CA ASP A 63 18.49 15.21 2.32
C ASP A 63 19.00 16.65 2.36
N SER A 64 20.31 16.82 2.14
CA SER A 64 20.97 18.11 2.29
C SER A 64 20.66 19.10 1.15
N ARG A 65 20.53 18.63 -0.09
CA ARG A 65 20.45 19.49 -1.29
C ARG A 65 19.05 19.66 -1.88
N VAL A 66 18.14 18.69 -1.70
CA VAL A 66 16.81 18.75 -2.31
C VAL A 66 15.79 19.34 -1.34
N ARG A 67 14.89 20.15 -1.87
CA ARG A 67 13.79 20.80 -1.14
C ARG A 67 12.43 20.36 -1.68
N PHE A 68 11.35 20.61 -0.94
CA PHE A 68 10.00 20.26 -1.40
C PHE A 68 9.52 21.19 -2.52
N ALA A 69 8.64 20.70 -3.40
CA ALA A 69 8.07 21.51 -4.49
C ALA A 69 7.36 22.78 -4.00
N SER A 70 6.80 22.76 -2.79
CA SER A 70 6.15 23.93 -2.18
C SER A 70 7.10 25.11 -1.97
N GLN A 71 8.40 24.86 -1.92
CA GLN A 71 9.44 25.89 -1.78
C GLN A 71 9.95 26.42 -3.13
N LEU A 72 9.51 25.84 -4.26
CA LEU A 72 9.92 26.26 -5.60
C LEU A 72 9.39 27.67 -5.91
N PRO A 73 10.26 28.66 -6.18
CA PRO A 73 9.82 30.04 -6.44
C PRO A 73 8.92 30.21 -7.67
N LEU A 74 9.04 29.32 -8.68
CA LEU A 74 8.12 29.26 -9.82
C LEU A 74 6.64 29.06 -9.40
N PHE A 75 6.38 28.55 -8.20
CA PHE A 75 5.06 28.24 -7.67
C PHE A 75 4.60 29.14 -6.52
N ARG A 76 5.33 30.21 -6.16
CA ARG A 76 4.96 31.07 -5.02
C ARG A 76 3.61 31.76 -5.20
N GLN A 77 2.56 31.15 -4.64
CA GLN A 77 1.45 31.81 -3.98
C GLN A 77 1.22 31.15 -2.61
N LYS A 78 0.99 32.00 -1.59
CA LYS A 78 0.70 31.78 -0.16
C LYS A 78 1.11 30.40 0.44
N PHE A 79 2.21 30.38 1.17
CA PHE A 79 2.78 29.23 1.88
C PHE A 79 2.44 29.24 3.37
N ASP A 80 2.20 28.07 3.97
CA ASP A 80 2.14 27.89 5.43
C ASP A 80 3.52 27.42 5.97
N PRO A 81 4.26 28.30 6.68
CA PRO A 81 5.59 28.00 7.20
C PRO A 81 5.64 26.94 8.30
N GLN A 82 4.51 26.54 8.88
CA GLN A 82 4.51 25.48 9.88
C GLN A 82 4.41 24.08 9.25
N THR A 83 3.67 23.95 8.14
CA THR A 83 3.34 22.63 7.57
C THR A 83 4.07 22.28 6.28
N ASP A 84 4.85 23.22 5.72
CA ASP A 84 5.47 23.13 4.39
C ASP A 84 4.44 22.95 3.24
N ASN A 85 3.17 23.34 3.46
CA ASN A 85 2.07 23.19 2.49
C ASN A 85 1.59 24.55 1.91
N VAL A 86 0.83 24.49 0.82
CA VAL A 86 0.22 25.65 0.13
C VAL A 86 -1.13 26.03 0.78
N ILE A 87 -1.37 27.33 0.99
CA ILE A 87 -2.63 27.92 1.52
C ILE A 87 -3.69 27.95 0.40
N ARG A 88 -4.94 27.58 0.73
CA ARG A 88 -6.04 27.43 -0.23
C ARG A 88 -6.95 28.68 -0.26
N ASP A 89 -7.16 29.28 -1.43
CA ASP A 89 -8.15 30.33 -1.75
C ASP A 89 -8.89 30.06 -3.10
N GLU A 90 -9.89 30.88 -3.44
CA GLU A 90 -10.75 30.68 -4.62
C GLU A 90 -10.00 30.76 -5.96
N GLU A 91 -8.87 31.47 -6.03
CA GLU A 91 -7.98 31.50 -7.20
C GLU A 91 -7.07 30.26 -7.28
N THR A 92 -6.91 29.51 -6.17
CA THR A 92 -6.05 28.32 -6.12
C THR A 92 -6.72 27.06 -6.66
N VAL A 93 -8.03 27.05 -6.98
CA VAL A 93 -8.77 25.81 -7.30
C VAL A 93 -8.24 25.10 -8.55
N ASP A 94 -7.85 25.86 -9.59
CA ASP A 94 -7.15 25.31 -10.76
C ASP A 94 -5.66 25.06 -10.50
N GLU A 95 -5.11 25.65 -9.42
CA GLU A 95 -3.72 25.52 -8.94
C GLU A 95 -3.47 24.33 -8.01
N ILE A 96 -4.53 23.68 -7.51
CA ILE A 96 -4.50 22.50 -6.63
C ILE A 96 -4.27 21.22 -7.44
N LEU A 97 -3.03 21.03 -7.92
CA LEU A 97 -2.55 19.69 -8.31
C LEU A 97 -1.31 19.26 -7.55
N GLN A 98 -0.91 20.00 -6.51
CA GLN A 98 0.06 19.49 -5.54
C GLN A 98 -0.62 18.52 -4.57
N ARG A 99 -0.18 17.25 -4.55
CA ARG A 99 -0.52 16.34 -3.45
C ARG A 99 0.08 16.94 -2.16
N PRO A 100 -0.73 17.30 -1.15
CA PRO A 100 -0.19 17.82 0.09
C PRO A 100 0.74 16.78 0.72
N LEU A 101 1.81 17.26 1.35
CA LEU A 101 2.70 16.40 2.12
C LEU A 101 1.90 15.74 3.24
N ASP A 102 1.94 14.41 3.28
CA ASP A 102 1.29 13.63 4.32
C ASP A 102 2.37 13.16 5.27
N TRP A 103 2.61 13.96 6.32
CA TRP A 103 3.66 13.71 7.30
C TRP A 103 3.46 12.40 8.09
N SER A 104 2.25 11.82 8.09
CA SER A 104 2.04 10.51 8.69
C SER A 104 2.75 9.37 7.94
N ARG A 105 3.22 9.63 6.71
CA ARG A 105 4.00 8.66 5.93
C ARG A 105 5.49 8.68 6.23
N GLN A 106 6.02 9.67 6.95
CA GLN A 106 7.47 9.81 7.18
C GLN A 106 8.05 8.62 7.94
N ALA A 107 7.48 8.29 9.10
CA ALA A 107 7.93 7.18 9.94
C ALA A 107 7.86 5.83 9.19
N PRO A 108 6.74 5.46 8.55
CA PRO A 108 6.65 4.30 7.66
C PRO A 108 7.77 4.17 6.63
N LEU A 109 8.03 5.25 5.89
CA LEU A 109 9.03 5.26 4.83
C LEU A 109 10.46 5.21 5.37
N THR A 110 10.70 5.84 6.52
CA THR A 110 11.98 5.76 7.23
C THR A 110 12.25 4.34 7.71
N GLN A 111 11.27 3.71 8.35
CA GLN A 111 11.39 2.33 8.83
C GLN A 111 11.55 1.35 7.67
N TYR A 112 10.89 1.58 6.53
CA TYR A 112 11.12 0.79 5.32
C TYR A 112 12.59 0.82 4.87
N LEU A 113 13.21 2.00 4.78
CA LEU A 113 14.61 2.12 4.40
C LEU A 113 15.54 1.49 5.46
N ALA A 114 15.25 1.72 6.74
CA ALA A 114 16.08 1.23 7.83
C ALA A 114 16.02 -0.29 8.03
N ALA A 115 14.83 -0.89 7.91
CA ALA A 115 14.61 -2.29 8.31
C ALA A 115 14.68 -3.30 7.15
N ARG A 116 14.48 -2.86 5.89
CA ARG A 116 14.50 -3.77 4.74
C ARG A 116 15.85 -3.74 4.05
N GLN A 117 16.54 -4.87 4.02
CA GLN A 117 17.78 -4.97 3.23
C GLN A 117 17.52 -4.81 1.72
N ALA A 118 16.43 -5.38 1.21
CA ALA A 118 16.00 -5.23 -0.17
C ALA A 118 15.04 -4.03 -0.34
N HIS A 119 15.52 -2.82 -0.10
CA HIS A 119 14.74 -1.60 -0.30
C HIS A 119 15.15 -0.87 -1.59
N LYS A 120 14.18 -0.26 -2.27
CA LYS A 120 14.45 0.57 -3.45
C LYS A 120 13.35 1.61 -3.63
N PHE A 121 13.71 2.87 -3.51
CA PHE A 121 12.85 3.95 -4.01
C PHE A 121 13.04 4.15 -5.52
N PRO A 122 11.95 4.37 -6.27
CA PRO A 122 12.06 4.87 -7.63
C PRO A 122 12.73 6.25 -7.64
N ALA A 123 13.20 6.69 -8.80
CA ALA A 123 13.91 7.95 -8.95
C ALA A 123 13.04 9.17 -8.54
N VAL A 124 13.68 10.20 -7.99
CA VAL A 124 13.02 11.46 -7.64
C VAL A 124 13.12 12.40 -8.83
N LEU A 125 12.00 12.95 -9.29
CA LEU A 125 11.97 13.98 -10.33
C LEU A 125 12.11 15.35 -9.68
N VAL A 126 13.14 16.10 -10.06
CA VAL A 126 13.48 17.39 -9.47
C VAL A 126 13.57 18.51 -10.51
N VAL A 127 13.27 19.74 -10.10
CA VAL A 127 13.58 20.95 -10.87
C VAL A 127 14.97 21.43 -10.51
N HIS A 128 15.80 21.64 -11.52
CA HIS A 128 17.09 22.32 -11.44
C HIS A 128 16.91 23.81 -11.71
N SER A 129 17.12 24.65 -10.69
CA SER A 129 16.81 26.08 -10.71
C SER A 129 17.96 26.94 -10.18
N PRO A 130 18.84 27.45 -11.05
CA PRO A 130 19.84 28.44 -10.66
C PRO A 130 19.20 29.76 -10.21
N THR A 131 19.94 30.55 -9.42
CA THR A 131 19.47 31.84 -8.88
C THR A 131 19.00 32.85 -9.93
N TRP A 132 19.54 32.82 -11.15
CA TRP A 132 19.17 33.76 -12.21
C TRP A 132 17.74 33.57 -12.72
N VAL A 133 17.16 32.36 -12.58
CA VAL A 133 15.82 32.02 -13.07
C VAL A 133 14.75 32.92 -12.43
N ASP A 134 14.93 33.28 -11.17
CA ASP A 134 14.01 34.13 -10.42
C ASP A 134 14.43 35.60 -10.40
N ASN A 135 15.48 35.98 -11.13
CA ASN A 135 15.92 37.35 -11.29
C ASN A 135 15.59 37.85 -12.71
N PRO A 136 14.49 38.61 -12.93
CA PRO A 136 14.11 39.11 -14.25
C PRO A 136 15.15 40.04 -14.90
N LYS A 137 16.07 40.59 -14.10
CA LYS A 137 17.15 41.48 -14.56
C LYS A 137 18.45 40.73 -14.86
N ALA A 138 18.46 39.40 -14.73
CA ALA A 138 19.64 38.61 -15.01
C ALA A 138 19.99 38.65 -16.51
N LYS A 139 21.29 38.60 -16.84
CA LYS A 139 21.82 38.71 -18.22
C LYS A 139 21.37 37.55 -19.11
N GLU A 140 20.95 36.47 -18.48
CA GLU A 140 20.40 35.25 -19.05
C GLU A 140 19.02 35.46 -19.65
N TRP A 141 18.32 36.53 -19.29
CA TRP A 141 17.07 36.96 -19.92
C TRP A 141 17.37 37.97 -21.04
N ASP A 142 16.69 37.84 -22.18
CA ASP A 142 16.72 38.86 -23.22
C ASP A 142 15.76 40.02 -22.95
N LYS A 143 15.74 41.01 -23.84
CA LYS A 143 14.89 42.20 -23.68
C LYS A 143 13.39 41.89 -23.73
N GLN A 144 13.02 40.71 -24.23
CA GLN A 144 11.66 40.21 -24.35
C GLN A 144 11.30 39.23 -23.21
N GLY A 145 12.19 39.06 -22.21
CA GLY A 145 11.98 38.16 -21.09
C GLY A 145 12.06 36.67 -21.45
N ARG A 146 12.78 36.33 -22.53
CA ARG A 146 13.08 34.94 -22.91
C ARG A 146 14.48 34.54 -22.48
N ALA A 147 14.63 33.30 -22.04
CA ALA A 147 15.91 32.78 -21.61
C ALA A 147 16.86 32.58 -22.79
N ARG A 148 18.07 33.11 -22.68
CA ARG A 148 19.15 32.96 -23.66
C ARG A 148 19.83 31.60 -23.56
N GLN A 149 19.67 30.92 -22.43
CA GLN A 149 20.25 29.61 -22.13
C GLN A 149 19.30 28.75 -21.27
N SER A 150 19.60 27.45 -21.18
CA SER A 150 18.90 26.55 -20.25
C SER A 150 19.32 26.83 -18.82
N ALA A 151 18.43 26.54 -17.87
CA ALA A 151 18.74 26.49 -16.44
C ALA A 151 19.77 25.40 -16.12
N ALA A 152 19.80 24.31 -16.90
CA ALA A 152 20.78 23.25 -16.75
C ALA A 152 22.12 23.65 -17.37
N ASP A 153 23.14 23.88 -16.54
CA ASP A 153 24.53 24.01 -16.96
C ASP A 153 25.17 22.61 -17.09
N PHE A 154 25.21 22.10 -18.31
CA PHE A 154 25.68 20.75 -18.66
C PHE A 154 26.96 20.80 -19.50
N ILE A 155 28.00 20.12 -19.01
CA ILE A 155 29.28 19.98 -19.70
C ILE A 155 29.38 18.56 -20.28
N PRO A 156 29.33 18.38 -21.61
CA PRO A 156 29.43 17.05 -22.21
C PRO A 156 30.82 16.45 -22.03
N LEU A 157 30.88 15.15 -21.78
CA LEU A 157 32.10 14.33 -21.72
C LEU A 157 32.24 13.40 -22.95
N ASP A 158 31.21 13.34 -23.79
CA ASP A 158 31.18 12.58 -25.04
C ASP A 158 30.89 13.49 -26.24
N GLN A 159 31.28 13.04 -27.44
CA GLN A 159 31.05 13.79 -28.69
C GLN A 159 29.55 13.96 -29.00
N ASN A 160 28.72 13.01 -28.58
CA ASN A 160 27.28 13.04 -28.83
C ASN A 160 26.51 13.86 -27.77
N GLN A 161 27.21 14.43 -26.78
CA GLN A 161 26.62 15.24 -25.70
C GLN A 161 25.52 14.50 -24.92
N THR A 162 25.65 13.18 -24.79
CA THR A 162 24.71 12.32 -24.08
C THR A 162 25.10 12.06 -22.63
N VAL A 163 26.39 12.15 -22.29
CA VAL A 163 26.91 11.92 -20.93
C VAL A 163 27.77 13.11 -20.55
N GLY A 164 27.59 13.62 -19.33
CA GLY A 164 28.33 14.81 -18.91
C GLY A 164 28.12 15.20 -17.46
N LEU A 165 28.61 16.38 -17.12
CA LEU A 165 28.59 16.92 -15.77
C LEU A 165 27.56 18.06 -15.67
N LEU A 166 26.54 17.89 -14.83
CA LEU A 166 25.55 18.92 -14.51
C LEU A 166 26.01 19.74 -13.30
N ASP A 167 25.92 21.07 -13.39
CA ASP A 167 26.14 21.95 -12.24
C ASP A 167 25.13 21.66 -11.14
N VAL A 168 25.61 21.27 -9.97
CA VAL A 168 24.82 21.16 -8.75
C VAL A 168 25.52 21.92 -7.63
N SER A 169 26.23 23.00 -7.95
CA SER A 169 26.83 23.90 -6.97
C SER A 169 25.78 24.48 -6.02
N PRO A 170 26.15 25.00 -4.84
CA PRO A 170 25.21 25.62 -3.90
C PRO A 170 24.40 26.79 -4.48
N SER A 171 24.83 27.36 -5.62
CA SER A 171 24.08 28.40 -6.33
C SER A 171 22.84 27.87 -7.08
N VAL A 172 22.73 26.55 -7.23
CA VAL A 172 21.59 25.86 -7.83
C VAL A 172 20.65 25.36 -6.74
N SER A 173 19.41 25.82 -6.81
CA SER A 173 18.32 25.31 -5.97
C SER A 173 17.62 24.12 -6.65
N ILE A 174 17.34 23.07 -5.88
CA ILE A 174 16.83 21.80 -6.41
C ILE A 174 15.55 21.42 -5.65
N PHE A 175 14.45 21.18 -6.37
CA PHE A 175 13.13 20.96 -5.76
C PHE A 175 12.47 19.69 -6.27
N ALA A 176 12.04 18.79 -5.39
CA ALA A 176 11.35 17.56 -5.74
C ALA A 176 9.93 17.83 -6.22
N LEU A 177 9.66 17.61 -7.50
CA LEU A 177 8.32 17.63 -8.08
C LEU A 177 7.59 16.35 -7.72
N ASP A 178 8.08 15.21 -8.21
CA ASP A 178 7.56 13.89 -7.83
C ASP A 178 8.52 13.20 -6.86
N GLY A 179 7.96 12.40 -5.96
CA GLY A 179 8.73 11.72 -4.91
C GLY A 179 8.95 12.55 -3.66
N GLN A 180 8.14 13.58 -3.40
CA GLN A 180 8.20 14.39 -2.19
C GLN A 180 8.05 13.55 -0.89
N HIS A 181 7.17 12.53 -0.86
CA HIS A 181 7.10 11.62 0.30
C HIS A 181 8.36 10.76 0.44
N ARG A 182 9.03 10.40 -0.66
CA ARG A 182 10.31 9.65 -0.63
C ARG A 182 11.42 10.52 -0.06
N LEU A 183 11.53 11.77 -0.52
CA LEU A 183 12.42 12.76 0.08
C LEU A 183 12.15 12.89 1.59
N MET A 184 10.89 13.04 1.99
CA MET A 184 10.51 13.12 3.41
C MET A 184 10.91 11.86 4.21
N GLY A 185 10.80 10.67 3.61
CA GLY A 185 11.26 9.42 4.21
C GLY A 185 12.79 9.36 4.36
N VAL A 186 13.54 9.83 3.35
CA VAL A 186 15.00 9.95 3.41
C VAL A 186 15.44 10.96 4.47
N GLN A 187 14.77 12.11 4.57
CA GLN A 187 15.02 13.10 5.63
C GLN A 187 14.73 12.52 7.03
N GLY A 188 13.68 11.71 7.15
CA GLY A 188 13.37 10.97 8.38
C GLY A 188 14.47 9.96 8.73
N LEU A 189 14.98 9.21 7.75
CA LEU A 189 16.12 8.31 7.94
C LEU A 189 17.37 9.07 8.38
N MET A 190 17.71 10.18 7.74
CA MET A 190 18.88 10.98 8.14
C MET A 190 18.72 11.53 9.55
N THR A 191 17.51 11.95 9.93
CA THR A 191 17.22 12.39 11.31
C THR A 191 17.43 11.25 12.31
N LEU A 192 16.92 10.06 11.99
CA LEU A 192 17.06 8.85 12.81
C LEU A 192 18.55 8.47 12.97
N LEU A 193 19.33 8.45 11.88
CA LEU A 193 20.75 8.12 11.92
C LEU A 193 21.58 9.16 12.68
N LYS A 194 21.26 10.46 12.54
CA LYS A 194 22.00 11.55 13.19
C LYS A 194 21.68 11.69 14.69
N THR A 195 20.42 11.44 15.07
CA THR A 195 19.93 11.73 16.44
C THR A 195 19.60 10.47 17.25
N GLY A 196 19.60 9.30 16.62
CA GLY A 196 19.11 8.05 17.18
C GLY A 196 17.60 8.00 17.37
N ARG A 197 16.85 9.03 16.93
CA ARG A 197 15.44 9.23 17.25
C ARG A 197 14.64 9.76 16.06
N LEU A 198 13.38 9.33 15.95
CA LEU A 198 12.44 9.83 14.95
C LEU A 198 11.06 10.09 15.57
N GLN A 199 10.62 11.36 15.54
CA GLN A 199 9.29 11.77 15.97
C GLN A 199 8.23 11.31 14.95
N ARG A 200 7.17 10.67 15.45
CA ARG A 200 5.98 10.36 14.63
C ARG A 200 5.10 11.58 14.51
N TYR A 201 4.55 11.80 13.32
CA TYR A 201 3.68 12.92 13.00
C TYR A 201 2.32 12.45 12.46
N ASN A 202 1.27 13.25 12.66
CA ASN A 202 0.04 13.11 11.89
C ASN A 202 0.18 13.76 10.50
N LYS A 203 -0.88 13.75 9.69
CA LYS A 203 -0.85 14.30 8.32
C LYS A 203 -0.37 15.75 8.25
N ASN A 204 -0.62 16.54 9.30
CA ASN A 204 -0.36 17.98 9.37
C ASN A 204 0.93 18.31 10.14
N LYS A 205 1.88 17.37 10.23
CA LYS A 205 3.16 17.55 10.95
C LYS A 205 3.02 17.81 12.46
N LYS A 206 1.90 17.43 13.09
CA LYS A 206 1.78 17.50 14.56
C LYS A 206 2.32 16.22 15.20
N PRO A 207 3.18 16.30 16.24
CA PRO A 207 3.69 15.14 16.95
C PRO A 207 2.56 14.25 17.46
N VAL A 208 2.67 12.93 17.27
CA VAL A 208 1.72 11.92 17.78
C VAL A 208 2.46 10.65 18.15
N GLY A 209 1.98 9.92 19.17
CA GLY A 209 2.53 8.62 19.56
C GLY A 209 3.97 8.68 20.11
N SER A 210 4.57 7.51 20.31
CA SER A 210 5.94 7.39 20.81
C SER A 210 6.99 7.65 19.71
N VAL A 211 8.15 8.15 20.14
CA VAL A 211 9.35 8.31 19.31
C VAL A 211 9.85 6.91 18.92
N ILE A 212 10.33 6.77 17.69
CA ILE A 212 11.04 5.57 17.23
C ILE A 212 12.52 5.78 17.53
N THR A 213 13.15 4.87 18.25
CA THR A 213 14.60 4.91 18.46
C THR A 213 15.34 3.93 17.55
N ILE A 214 16.63 4.16 17.34
CA ILE A 214 17.46 3.25 16.55
C ILE A 214 17.62 1.89 17.25
N ASP A 215 17.72 1.90 18.59
CA ASP A 215 17.81 0.69 19.42
C ASP A 215 16.54 -0.15 19.29
N ASP A 216 15.36 0.48 19.35
CA ASP A 216 14.09 -0.23 19.12
C ASP A 216 14.07 -0.94 17.75
N LEU A 217 14.64 -0.32 16.71
CA LEU A 217 14.67 -0.92 15.37
C LEU A 217 15.68 -2.05 15.26
N ILE A 218 16.84 -1.91 15.92
CA ILE A 218 17.84 -2.98 15.99
C ILE A 218 17.25 -4.20 16.68
N ASP A 219 16.58 -4.00 17.81
CA ASP A 219 15.97 -5.10 18.58
C ASP A 219 14.77 -5.71 17.84
N GLU A 220 13.88 -4.87 17.28
CA GLU A 220 12.65 -5.33 16.60
C GLU A 220 12.94 -6.06 15.29
N TYR A 221 13.94 -5.61 14.52
CA TYR A 221 14.25 -6.14 13.18
C TYR A 221 15.58 -6.89 13.10
N GLN A 222 16.27 -7.11 14.22
CA GLN A 222 17.58 -7.79 14.30
C GLN A 222 18.61 -7.19 13.32
N LEU A 223 18.72 -5.86 13.30
CA LEU A 223 19.56 -5.14 12.33
C LEU A 223 21.01 -5.09 12.80
N ASP A 224 21.94 -5.24 11.85
CA ASP A 224 23.36 -4.97 12.07
C ASP A 224 23.62 -3.45 12.18
N PRO A 225 24.19 -2.93 13.28
CA PRO A 225 24.54 -1.52 13.40
C PRO A 225 25.46 -1.01 12.27
N ALA A 226 26.35 -1.86 11.75
CA ALA A 226 27.23 -1.49 10.63
C ALA A 226 26.45 -1.34 9.32
N TYR A 227 25.32 -2.02 9.15
CA TYR A 227 24.42 -1.80 8.03
C TYR A 227 23.78 -0.40 8.08
N LEU A 228 23.29 0.03 9.25
CA LEU A 228 22.63 1.33 9.42
C LEU A 228 23.56 2.51 9.06
N GLN A 229 24.85 2.41 9.38
CA GLN A 229 25.83 3.43 9.04
C GLN A 229 26.04 3.59 7.51
N ARG A 230 25.84 2.52 6.74
CA ARG A 230 26.01 2.53 5.28
C ARG A 230 24.82 3.14 4.54
N LEU A 231 23.63 3.15 5.15
CA LEU A 231 22.40 3.66 4.54
C LEU A 231 22.53 5.10 4.02
N ALA A 232 23.27 5.97 4.73
CA ALA A 232 23.49 7.35 4.29
C ALA A 232 24.19 7.46 2.94
N GLN A 233 25.06 6.48 2.63
CA GLN A 233 25.87 6.43 1.40
C GLN A 233 25.20 5.66 0.26
N GLU A 234 24.05 5.01 0.52
CA GLU A 234 23.27 4.37 -0.54
C GLU A 234 22.80 5.40 -1.55
N LYS A 235 22.68 4.95 -2.81
CA LYS A 235 22.37 5.84 -3.93
C LYS A 235 20.92 5.68 -4.40
N ILE A 236 20.26 6.81 -4.61
CA ILE A 236 18.96 6.91 -5.26
C ILE A 236 19.10 7.54 -6.64
N GLY A 237 18.26 7.09 -7.58
CA GLY A 237 18.15 7.74 -8.88
C GLY A 237 17.51 9.12 -8.75
N ILE A 238 17.98 10.07 -9.54
CA ILE A 238 17.44 11.42 -9.56
C ILE A 238 17.38 11.90 -11.01
N GLU A 239 16.26 12.50 -11.39
CA GLU A 239 16.04 13.04 -12.73
C GLU A 239 15.80 14.55 -12.61
N PHE A 240 16.65 15.33 -13.25
CA PHE A 240 16.60 16.79 -13.25
C PHE A 240 15.92 17.27 -14.51
N ILE A 241 14.93 18.15 -14.37
CA ILE A 241 14.42 18.97 -15.46
C ILE A 241 14.83 20.43 -15.26
N PRO A 242 15.22 21.15 -16.32
CA PRO A 242 15.58 22.55 -16.19
C PRO A 242 14.33 23.38 -15.83
N ALA A 243 14.48 24.24 -14.82
CA ALA A 243 13.45 25.20 -14.44
C ALA A 243 12.98 26.05 -15.62
N VAL A 244 13.91 26.42 -16.51
CA VAL A 244 13.69 27.19 -17.73
C VAL A 244 14.54 26.61 -18.84
N ALA A 245 13.97 26.38 -20.02
CA ALA A 245 14.69 26.00 -21.22
C ALA A 245 15.03 27.24 -22.07
N LYS A 246 16.06 27.13 -22.91
CA LYS A 246 16.45 28.20 -23.83
C LYS A 246 15.27 28.60 -24.72
N GLY A 247 14.98 29.90 -24.79
CA GLY A 247 13.90 30.50 -25.57
C GLY A 247 12.57 30.62 -24.85
N GLU A 248 12.40 29.99 -23.68
CA GLU A 248 11.18 30.10 -22.88
C GLU A 248 11.10 31.45 -22.16
N THR A 249 9.89 31.99 -22.03
CA THR A 249 9.61 33.00 -20.99
C THR A 249 9.40 32.31 -19.65
N ARG A 250 9.49 33.07 -18.56
CA ARG A 250 9.23 32.55 -17.21
C ARG A 250 7.84 31.91 -17.07
N ASP A 251 6.82 32.47 -17.71
CA ASP A 251 5.47 31.92 -17.67
C ASP A 251 5.33 30.62 -18.47
N GLN A 252 6.01 30.52 -19.62
CA GLN A 252 6.06 29.28 -20.41
C GLN A 252 6.73 28.16 -19.61
N ALA A 253 7.87 28.48 -18.98
CA ALA A 253 8.58 27.58 -18.09
C ALA A 253 7.71 27.12 -16.90
N ARG A 254 7.02 28.04 -16.22
CA ARG A 254 6.06 27.73 -15.13
C ARG A 254 4.98 26.75 -15.61
N ARG A 255 4.38 26.98 -16.78
CA ARG A 255 3.35 26.12 -17.37
C ARG A 255 3.89 24.73 -17.72
N ARG A 256 5.08 24.63 -18.33
CA ARG A 256 5.71 23.34 -18.68
C ARG A 256 6.01 22.52 -17.44
N VAL A 257 6.70 23.10 -16.46
CA VAL A 257 7.08 22.42 -15.21
C VAL A 257 5.82 21.95 -14.45
N ARG A 258 4.79 22.79 -14.39
CA ARG A 258 3.50 22.43 -13.79
C ARG A 258 2.80 21.31 -14.55
N SER A 259 2.76 21.37 -15.87
CA SER A 259 2.17 20.32 -16.72
C SER A 259 2.84 18.97 -16.47
N ILE A 260 4.17 18.92 -16.50
CA ILE A 260 4.95 17.70 -16.19
C ILE A 260 4.56 17.15 -14.82
N PHE A 261 4.53 18.01 -13.79
CA PHE A 261 4.15 17.62 -12.44
C PHE A 261 2.72 17.06 -12.35
N VAL A 262 1.75 17.68 -13.02
CA VAL A 262 0.36 17.21 -13.09
C VAL A 262 0.27 15.84 -13.75
N HIS A 263 0.86 15.69 -14.93
CA HIS A 263 0.76 14.46 -15.71
C HIS A 263 1.43 13.28 -15.01
N VAL A 264 2.61 13.48 -14.41
CA VAL A 264 3.30 12.43 -13.62
C VAL A 264 2.42 11.95 -12.45
N ASN A 265 1.73 12.88 -11.75
CA ASN A 265 0.87 12.52 -10.63
C ASN A 265 -0.46 11.85 -11.04
N LEU A 266 -1.06 12.27 -12.16
CA LEU A 266 -2.29 11.68 -12.68
C LEU A 266 -2.05 10.27 -13.23
N MET A 267 -0.93 10.04 -13.91
CA MET A 267 -0.57 8.73 -14.44
C MET A 267 -0.14 7.74 -13.35
N ALA A 268 0.34 8.23 -12.20
CA ALA A 268 0.56 7.42 -10.99
C ALA A 268 -0.76 7.12 -10.24
N LEU A 269 -1.65 6.35 -10.89
CA LEU A 269 -2.92 5.89 -10.31
C LEU A 269 -2.67 5.09 -9.02
N ARG A 270 -3.45 5.39 -7.97
CA ARG A 270 -3.40 4.61 -6.73
C ARG A 270 -4.08 3.26 -6.97
N LEU A 271 -3.32 2.19 -6.73
CA LEU A 271 -3.84 0.84 -6.75
C LEU A 271 -4.93 0.68 -5.68
N SER A 272 -6.04 0.02 -6.03
CA SER A 272 -7.10 -0.34 -5.08
C SER A 272 -6.56 -1.27 -3.99
N LYS A 273 -7.27 -1.44 -2.87
CA LYS A 273 -6.85 -2.42 -1.84
C LYS A 273 -6.76 -3.84 -2.39
N GLY A 274 -7.61 -4.21 -3.35
CA GLY A 274 -7.53 -5.49 -4.06
C GLY A 274 -6.27 -5.59 -4.92
N GLN A 275 -5.93 -4.55 -5.68
CA GLN A 275 -4.69 -4.49 -6.47
C GLN A 275 -3.42 -4.44 -5.61
N LEU A 276 -3.47 -3.76 -4.46
CA LEU A 276 -2.40 -3.80 -3.46
C LEU A 276 -2.25 -5.20 -2.88
N ALA A 277 -3.36 -5.86 -2.55
CA ALA A 277 -3.33 -7.26 -2.11
C ALA A 277 -2.83 -8.18 -3.23
N LEU A 278 -3.02 -7.87 -4.52
CA LEU A 278 -2.45 -8.62 -5.64
C LEU A 278 -0.92 -8.51 -5.69
N LEU A 279 -0.38 -7.30 -5.46
CA LEU A 279 1.03 -6.96 -5.63
C LEU A 279 1.88 -7.09 -4.35
N ASN A 280 1.25 -7.21 -3.18
CA ASN A 280 1.96 -7.24 -1.90
C ASN A 280 2.58 -8.62 -1.64
N GLU A 281 3.85 -8.78 -2.00
CA GLU A 281 4.65 -9.98 -1.74
C GLU A 281 5.21 -10.07 -0.32
N ASN A 282 4.99 -9.06 0.52
CA ASN A 282 5.58 -8.99 1.86
C ASN A 282 4.58 -9.25 2.99
N ASP A 283 3.28 -9.18 2.73
CA ASP A 283 2.26 -9.44 3.73
C ASP A 283 1.82 -10.90 3.67
N GLY A 284 2.19 -11.69 4.69
CA GLY A 284 1.85 -13.11 4.78
C GLY A 284 0.36 -13.39 4.61
N PHE A 285 -0.52 -12.56 5.20
CA PHE A 285 -1.96 -12.73 5.07
C PHE A 285 -2.43 -12.51 3.63
N SER A 286 -1.89 -11.48 2.97
CA SER A 286 -2.17 -11.20 1.55
C SER A 286 -1.66 -12.30 0.63
N ILE A 287 -0.46 -12.85 0.91
CA ILE A 287 0.12 -13.97 0.14
C ILE A 287 -0.79 -15.20 0.24
N VAL A 288 -1.17 -15.58 1.46
CA VAL A 288 -2.05 -16.72 1.70
C VAL A 288 -3.42 -16.51 1.03
N ALA A 289 -4.01 -15.33 1.16
CA ALA A 289 -5.29 -15.01 0.54
C ALA A 289 -5.25 -15.13 -1.00
N ARG A 290 -4.17 -14.66 -1.64
CA ARG A 290 -3.97 -14.83 -3.09
C ARG A 290 -3.84 -16.30 -3.46
N LYS A 291 -3.02 -17.06 -2.75
CA LYS A 291 -2.80 -18.50 -3.01
C LYS A 291 -4.12 -19.27 -2.94
N ILE A 292 -4.94 -19.03 -1.92
CA ILE A 292 -6.28 -19.63 -1.82
C ILE A 292 -7.20 -19.18 -2.96
N ALA A 293 -7.20 -17.90 -3.32
CA ALA A 293 -8.04 -17.39 -4.41
C ALA A 293 -7.74 -18.07 -5.76
N VAL A 294 -6.48 -18.38 -6.06
CA VAL A 294 -6.08 -19.00 -7.33
C VAL A 294 -6.07 -20.53 -7.32
N ASN A 295 -5.79 -21.18 -6.19
CA ASN A 295 -5.54 -22.62 -6.15
C ASN A 295 -6.71 -23.43 -5.57
N HIS A 296 -7.48 -22.88 -4.63
CA HIS A 296 -8.47 -23.68 -3.90
C HIS A 296 -9.68 -24.02 -4.80
N PRO A 297 -10.15 -25.28 -4.86
CA PRO A 297 -11.25 -25.70 -5.76
C PRO A 297 -12.53 -24.86 -5.65
N LEU A 298 -12.86 -24.42 -4.44
CA LEU A 298 -14.01 -23.54 -4.18
C LEU A 298 -13.93 -22.20 -4.93
N LEU A 299 -12.73 -21.67 -5.20
CA LEU A 299 -12.54 -20.30 -5.69
C LEU A 299 -11.85 -20.21 -7.05
N LYS A 300 -10.93 -21.14 -7.35
CA LYS A 300 -10.11 -21.13 -8.56
C LYS A 300 -10.97 -21.00 -9.81
N GLU A 301 -10.43 -20.34 -10.82
CA GLU A 301 -11.09 -20.25 -12.12
C GLU A 301 -11.19 -21.64 -12.76
N VAL A 302 -12.37 -21.95 -13.29
CA VAL A 302 -12.65 -23.21 -13.98
C VAL A 302 -13.25 -22.84 -15.34
N PRO A 303 -12.72 -23.36 -16.46
CA PRO A 303 -13.27 -23.10 -17.79
C PRO A 303 -14.78 -23.38 -17.84
N GLY A 304 -15.56 -22.43 -18.35
CA GLY A 304 -17.01 -22.54 -18.44
C GLY A 304 -17.79 -22.23 -17.15
N ARG A 305 -17.12 -21.93 -16.03
CA ARG A 305 -17.75 -21.47 -14.77
C ARG A 305 -17.57 -19.96 -14.61
N ASN A 306 -18.58 -19.27 -14.09
CA ASN A 306 -18.46 -17.86 -13.72
C ASN A 306 -17.36 -17.65 -12.66
N PRO A 307 -16.61 -16.54 -12.70
CA PRO A 307 -15.60 -16.24 -11.69
C PRO A 307 -16.19 -16.18 -10.29
N ARG A 308 -15.51 -16.75 -9.30
CA ARG A 308 -15.94 -16.74 -7.89
C ARG A 308 -15.26 -15.67 -7.03
N VAL A 309 -14.22 -15.02 -7.54
CA VAL A 309 -13.49 -13.95 -6.85
C VAL A 309 -13.52 -12.66 -7.68
N ASN A 310 -13.90 -11.55 -7.05
CA ASN A 310 -13.68 -10.23 -7.61
C ASN A 310 -12.33 -9.67 -7.14
N TRP A 311 -11.45 -9.37 -8.09
CA TRP A 311 -10.09 -8.90 -7.85
C TRP A 311 -10.00 -7.38 -7.60
N ASP A 312 -10.93 -6.61 -8.16
CA ASP A 312 -10.79 -5.15 -8.27
C ASP A 312 -11.60 -4.38 -7.23
N SER A 313 -12.80 -4.88 -6.89
CA SER A 313 -13.75 -4.19 -5.99
C SER A 313 -13.80 -4.82 -4.60
N ALA A 314 -14.03 -3.97 -3.60
CA ALA A 314 -14.27 -4.37 -2.22
C ALA A 314 -15.68 -4.95 -1.99
N THR A 315 -16.62 -4.68 -2.89
CA THR A 315 -18.05 -4.99 -2.72
C THR A 315 -18.56 -5.95 -3.78
N VAL A 316 -19.52 -6.78 -3.39
CA VAL A 316 -20.21 -7.73 -4.28
C VAL A 316 -21.65 -7.25 -4.47
N ALA A 317 -22.01 -6.96 -5.72
CA ALA A 317 -23.38 -6.59 -6.07
C ALA A 317 -24.33 -7.79 -5.96
N ALA A 318 -25.61 -7.53 -5.65
CA ALA A 318 -26.63 -8.58 -5.46
C ALA A 318 -26.81 -9.51 -6.67
N LYS A 319 -26.54 -9.02 -7.89
CA LYS A 319 -26.63 -9.80 -9.15
C LYS A 319 -25.32 -10.45 -9.58
N SER A 320 -24.22 -10.20 -8.89
CA SER A 320 -22.90 -10.70 -9.29
C SER A 320 -22.80 -12.20 -9.05
N THR A 321 -22.14 -12.92 -9.95
CA THR A 321 -21.88 -14.35 -9.82
C THR A 321 -20.66 -14.67 -8.96
N VAL A 322 -19.82 -13.68 -8.64
CA VAL A 322 -18.68 -13.85 -7.71
C VAL A 322 -19.18 -14.21 -6.31
N LEU A 323 -18.48 -15.09 -5.61
CA LEU A 323 -18.77 -15.50 -4.24
C LEU A 323 -18.23 -14.48 -3.23
N THR A 324 -17.03 -13.95 -3.49
CA THR A 324 -16.32 -13.06 -2.58
C THR A 324 -15.39 -12.10 -3.34
N THR A 325 -14.59 -11.32 -2.62
CA THR A 325 -13.58 -10.41 -3.17
C THR A 325 -12.19 -10.76 -2.63
N LEU A 326 -11.12 -10.42 -3.36
CA LEU A 326 -9.76 -10.62 -2.84
C LEU A 326 -9.54 -9.84 -1.54
N GLN A 327 -10.16 -8.66 -1.39
CA GLN A 327 -10.09 -7.91 -0.14
C GLN A 327 -10.72 -8.70 1.02
N ALA A 328 -11.90 -9.31 0.81
CA ALA A 328 -12.56 -10.11 1.83
C ALA A 328 -11.74 -11.35 2.19
N LEU A 329 -11.13 -12.01 1.20
CA LEU A 329 -10.21 -13.13 1.43
C LEU A 329 -8.98 -12.73 2.25
N ASN A 330 -8.42 -11.54 2.00
CA ASN A 330 -7.33 -11.00 2.81
C ASN A 330 -7.76 -10.74 4.26
N GLU A 331 -8.93 -10.13 4.46
CA GLU A 331 -9.49 -9.94 5.80
C GLU A 331 -9.79 -11.28 6.49
N MET A 332 -10.30 -12.28 5.78
CA MET A 332 -10.52 -13.65 6.29
C MET A 332 -9.21 -14.31 6.71
N SER A 333 -8.18 -14.25 5.85
CA SER A 333 -6.83 -14.77 6.11
C SER A 333 -6.28 -14.15 7.40
N GLN A 334 -6.33 -12.82 7.50
CA GLN A 334 -5.92 -12.11 8.71
C GLN A 334 -6.70 -12.57 9.95
N ARG A 335 -8.04 -12.67 9.88
CA ARG A 335 -8.87 -13.01 11.04
C ARG A 335 -8.73 -14.46 11.51
N TYR A 336 -8.42 -15.38 10.60
CA TYR A 336 -8.22 -16.78 10.92
C TYR A 336 -6.82 -17.06 11.44
N LEU A 337 -5.80 -16.51 10.76
CA LEU A 337 -4.40 -16.81 10.98
C LEU A 337 -3.71 -15.91 12.01
N ASP A 338 -4.37 -14.86 12.52
CA ASP A 338 -3.80 -13.93 13.51
C ASP A 338 -3.24 -14.63 14.75
N HIS A 339 -3.92 -15.68 15.21
CA HIS A 339 -3.54 -16.44 16.42
C HIS A 339 -2.35 -17.37 16.19
N PRO A 340 -2.34 -18.23 15.16
CA PRO A 340 -1.18 -19.07 14.88
C PRO A 340 0.03 -18.28 14.35
N PHE A 341 -0.17 -17.13 13.69
CA PHE A 341 0.91 -16.33 13.08
C PHE A 341 0.88 -14.84 13.51
N PRO A 342 1.01 -14.53 14.82
CA PRO A 342 0.85 -13.17 15.33
C PRO A 342 1.93 -12.20 14.82
N ARG A 343 3.08 -12.71 14.39
CA ARG A 343 4.21 -11.93 13.86
C ARG A 343 3.99 -11.40 12.44
N TRP A 344 3.02 -11.94 11.71
CA TRP A 344 2.70 -11.48 10.35
C TRP A 344 1.98 -10.12 10.36
N LYS A 345 1.35 -9.79 11.49
CA LYS A 345 0.76 -8.47 11.69
C LYS A 345 1.87 -7.47 11.97
N PRO A 346 1.94 -6.34 11.24
CA PRO A 346 2.79 -5.25 11.66
C PRO A 346 2.36 -4.82 13.08
N PRO A 347 3.29 -4.50 13.99
CA PRO A 347 2.93 -3.99 15.31
C PRO A 347 1.92 -2.84 15.17
N GLU A 348 0.97 -2.70 16.11
CA GLU A 348 -0.20 -1.79 16.03
C GLU A 348 0.13 -0.31 15.73
N LYS A 349 1.42 0.04 15.77
CA LYS A 349 2.03 1.25 15.21
C LYS A 349 1.71 1.39 13.71
N LYS A 350 0.53 1.97 13.41
CA LYS A 350 0.05 2.36 12.06
C LYS A 350 1.19 2.80 11.13
N GLY A 351 1.31 2.10 10.01
CA GLY A 351 2.17 2.45 8.89
C GLY A 351 3.47 1.64 8.74
N LEU A 352 3.73 0.67 9.61
CA LEU A 352 4.80 -0.30 9.38
C LEU A 352 4.47 -1.23 8.20
N ILE A 353 5.46 -1.49 7.33
CA ILE A 353 5.34 -2.43 6.21
C ILE A 353 5.57 -3.85 6.75
N PRO A 354 4.59 -4.77 6.66
CA PRO A 354 4.68 -6.12 7.23
C PRO A 354 5.88 -6.86 6.68
N MET A 355 6.79 -7.36 7.53
CA MET A 355 7.93 -8.19 7.12
C MET A 355 7.40 -9.46 6.45
N ARG A 356 8.01 -9.83 5.31
CA ARG A 356 7.65 -11.08 4.64
C ARG A 356 8.02 -12.22 5.59
N PRO A 357 7.07 -13.11 5.94
CA PRO A 357 7.40 -14.31 6.68
C PRO A 357 8.34 -15.20 5.86
N ASP A 358 9.10 -16.07 6.53
CA ASP A 358 9.91 -17.06 5.82
C ASP A 358 9.00 -18.07 5.08
N ASP A 359 9.61 -18.80 4.13
CA ASP A 359 8.84 -19.69 3.26
C ASP A 359 8.24 -20.89 4.03
N GLU A 360 8.83 -21.30 5.15
CA GLU A 360 8.30 -22.37 6.01
C GLU A 360 7.03 -21.92 6.76
N GLU A 361 7.06 -20.74 7.37
CA GLU A 361 5.88 -20.14 7.99
C GLU A 361 4.78 -19.90 6.95
N LEU A 362 5.14 -19.40 5.75
CA LEU A 362 4.17 -19.17 4.67
C LEU A 362 3.48 -20.46 4.25
N GLU A 363 4.22 -21.55 4.06
CA GLU A 363 3.63 -22.84 3.68
C GLU A 363 2.70 -23.36 4.78
N ALA A 364 3.10 -23.28 6.04
CA ALA A 364 2.25 -23.66 7.17
C ALA A 364 0.95 -22.82 7.24
N GLY A 365 1.02 -21.52 6.94
CA GLY A 365 -0.14 -20.65 6.88
C GLY A 365 -1.06 -20.95 5.68
N ILE A 366 -0.47 -21.26 4.51
CA ILE A 366 -1.21 -21.70 3.32
C ILE A 366 -1.97 -23.00 3.62
N ASP A 367 -1.30 -24.00 4.20
CA ASP A 367 -1.91 -25.29 4.55
C ASP A 367 -3.03 -25.15 5.57
N THR A 368 -2.79 -24.35 6.62
CA THR A 368 -3.77 -24.09 7.68
C THR A 368 -5.03 -23.43 7.10
N PHE A 369 -4.87 -22.46 6.21
CA PHE A 369 -6.01 -21.76 5.61
C PHE A 369 -6.68 -22.59 4.50
N ASN A 370 -5.93 -23.42 3.77
CA ASN A 370 -6.48 -24.41 2.84
C ASN A 370 -7.41 -25.39 3.56
N GLN A 371 -6.97 -25.98 4.68
CA GLN A 371 -7.81 -26.90 5.47
C GLN A 371 -9.11 -26.24 5.95
N PHE A 372 -9.04 -24.98 6.36
CA PHE A 372 -10.24 -24.20 6.68
C PHE A 372 -11.18 -24.04 5.47
N PHE A 373 -10.64 -23.77 4.28
CA PHE A 373 -11.42 -23.64 3.05
C PHE A 373 -11.98 -24.98 2.53
N ASP A 374 -11.29 -26.10 2.75
CA ASP A 374 -11.81 -27.45 2.48
C ASP A 374 -13.05 -27.71 3.32
N HIS A 375 -12.99 -27.35 4.61
CA HIS A 375 -14.13 -27.44 5.50
C HIS A 375 -15.27 -26.48 5.14
N LEU A 376 -14.96 -25.23 4.75
CA LEU A 376 -15.96 -24.31 4.21
C LEU A 376 -16.68 -24.91 3.00
N ALA A 377 -15.94 -25.48 2.05
CA ALA A 377 -16.51 -26.10 0.85
C ALA A 377 -17.43 -27.30 1.16
N SER A 378 -17.31 -27.89 2.35
CA SER A 378 -18.20 -28.97 2.83
C SER A 378 -19.55 -28.48 3.37
N LEU A 379 -19.75 -27.18 3.55
CA LEU A 379 -21.01 -26.62 4.00
C LEU A 379 -22.11 -26.83 2.92
N PRO A 380 -23.31 -27.31 3.29
CA PRO A 380 -24.41 -27.54 2.35
C PRO A 380 -24.68 -26.37 1.39
N SER A 381 -24.66 -25.14 1.89
CA SER A 381 -24.89 -23.93 1.09
C SER A 381 -23.81 -23.70 0.03
N TYR A 382 -22.55 -24.02 0.31
CA TYR A 382 -21.47 -23.96 -0.69
C TYR A 382 -21.49 -25.15 -1.66
N GLN A 383 -21.89 -26.34 -1.22
CA GLN A 383 -22.02 -27.52 -2.08
C GLN A 383 -23.06 -27.31 -3.19
N ARG A 384 -24.09 -26.50 -2.96
CA ARG A 384 -25.09 -26.13 -3.97
C ARG A 384 -24.47 -25.42 -5.19
N LEU A 385 -23.34 -24.72 -5.00
CA LEU A 385 -22.61 -24.12 -6.12
C LEU A 385 -21.99 -25.15 -7.07
N GLU A 386 -21.66 -26.34 -6.58
CA GLU A 386 -21.18 -27.45 -7.42
C GLU A 386 -22.34 -28.19 -8.10
N GLN A 387 -23.57 -28.01 -7.60
CA GLN A 387 -24.80 -28.56 -8.18
C GLN A 387 -25.42 -27.64 -9.25
N GLY A 388 -24.74 -26.54 -9.59
CA GLY A 388 -25.16 -25.61 -10.65
C GLY A 388 -25.94 -24.39 -10.18
N GLU A 389 -26.15 -24.22 -8.86
CA GLU A 389 -26.72 -22.97 -8.35
C GLU A 389 -25.71 -21.81 -8.43
N GLU A 390 -26.22 -20.63 -8.72
CA GLU A 390 -25.42 -19.42 -8.87
C GLU A 390 -25.51 -18.54 -7.62
N THR A 391 -24.42 -17.84 -7.30
CA THR A 391 -24.34 -17.06 -6.06
C THR A 391 -25.46 -16.03 -5.84
N PRO A 392 -26.08 -15.39 -6.86
CA PRO A 392 -27.23 -14.51 -6.66
C PRO A 392 -28.44 -15.19 -6.02
N GLN A 393 -28.69 -16.48 -6.30
CA GLN A 393 -29.84 -17.23 -5.77
C GLN A 393 -29.73 -17.38 -4.25
N LEU A 394 -28.51 -17.59 -3.75
CA LEU A 394 -28.22 -17.75 -2.33
C LEU A 394 -28.02 -16.40 -1.64
N ARG A 395 -27.50 -15.39 -2.36
CA ARG A 395 -27.19 -14.07 -1.81
C ARG A 395 -28.41 -13.19 -1.66
N ARG A 396 -29.24 -13.05 -2.70
CA ARG A 396 -30.33 -12.07 -2.75
C ARG A 396 -31.28 -12.27 -1.59
N PHE A 397 -31.88 -11.20 -1.10
CA PHE A 397 -32.99 -11.32 -0.15
C PHE A 397 -34.24 -11.81 -0.87
N SER A 398 -35.13 -12.44 -0.12
CA SER A 398 -36.44 -12.91 -0.58
C SER A 398 -37.28 -11.81 -1.25
N PHE A 399 -37.17 -10.56 -0.78
CA PHE A 399 -37.91 -9.41 -1.31
C PHE A 399 -37.26 -8.74 -2.53
N GLU A 400 -36.03 -9.13 -2.91
CA GLU A 400 -35.37 -8.56 -4.09
C GLU A 400 -35.91 -9.18 -5.39
N LYS A 401 -35.68 -8.53 -6.53
CA LYS A 401 -36.09 -9.05 -7.84
C LYS A 401 -35.44 -10.42 -8.10
N ASN A 402 -36.26 -11.41 -8.48
CA ASN A 402 -35.94 -12.83 -8.62
C ASN A 402 -35.63 -13.58 -7.31
N GLY A 403 -35.82 -12.93 -6.16
CA GLY A 403 -35.70 -13.51 -4.83
C GLY A 403 -34.32 -14.13 -4.54
N GLY A 404 -34.16 -14.58 -3.30
CA GLY A 404 -33.05 -15.42 -2.89
C GLY A 404 -33.18 -15.78 -1.42
N GLU A 405 -32.15 -16.41 -0.89
CA GLU A 405 -32.16 -16.93 0.48
C GLU A 405 -31.55 -16.02 1.53
N GLY A 406 -31.00 -14.86 1.16
CA GLY A 406 -30.40 -13.94 2.12
C GLY A 406 -29.26 -14.59 2.92
N ASN A 407 -28.47 -15.49 2.31
CA ASN A 407 -27.47 -16.27 3.03
C ASN A 407 -26.22 -15.43 3.34
N ILE A 408 -25.81 -15.40 4.62
CA ILE A 408 -24.68 -14.59 5.08
C ILE A 408 -23.33 -15.08 4.53
N LEU A 409 -23.19 -16.37 4.23
CA LEU A 409 -21.98 -16.98 3.70
C LEU A 409 -21.71 -16.58 2.23
N PHE A 410 -22.68 -15.94 1.58
CA PHE A 410 -22.55 -15.42 0.21
C PHE A 410 -22.24 -13.92 0.18
N ARG A 411 -21.93 -13.33 1.33
CA ARG A 411 -21.67 -11.90 1.49
C ARG A 411 -20.33 -11.71 2.21
N PRO A 412 -19.45 -10.81 1.72
CA PRO A 412 -18.15 -10.55 2.35
C PRO A 412 -18.21 -10.31 3.86
N VAL A 413 -19.17 -9.49 4.33
CA VAL A 413 -19.31 -9.19 5.77
C VAL A 413 -19.61 -10.44 6.61
N GLY A 414 -20.44 -11.34 6.10
CA GLY A 414 -20.81 -12.58 6.80
C GLY A 414 -19.65 -13.58 6.78
N GLN A 415 -18.96 -13.72 5.65
CA GLN A 415 -17.76 -14.56 5.51
C GLN A 415 -16.65 -14.12 6.48
N ILE A 416 -16.42 -12.81 6.62
CA ILE A 416 -15.42 -12.28 7.55
C ILE A 416 -15.83 -12.53 9.01
N ALA A 417 -17.10 -12.29 9.37
CA ALA A 417 -17.61 -12.56 10.72
C ALA A 417 -17.50 -14.06 11.07
N PHE A 418 -17.87 -14.94 10.12
CA PHE A 418 -17.75 -16.39 10.23
C PHE A 418 -16.31 -16.82 10.49
N THR A 419 -15.39 -16.31 9.68
CA THR A 419 -13.97 -16.65 9.77
C THR A 419 -13.35 -16.15 11.07
N GLN A 420 -13.68 -14.93 11.50
CA GLN A 420 -13.25 -14.38 12.79
C GLN A 420 -13.71 -15.24 13.96
N ALA A 421 -14.97 -15.68 13.96
CA ALA A 421 -15.49 -16.57 15.00
C ALA A 421 -14.71 -17.89 15.03
N LEU A 422 -14.44 -18.49 13.86
CA LEU A 422 -13.75 -19.77 13.80
C LEU A 422 -12.27 -19.66 14.19
N GLY A 423 -11.60 -18.56 13.85
CA GLY A 423 -10.23 -18.31 14.33
C GLY A 423 -10.16 -18.34 15.87
N ILE A 424 -11.12 -17.71 16.54
CA ILE A 424 -11.20 -17.71 18.01
C ILE A 424 -11.57 -19.10 18.54
N VAL A 425 -12.59 -19.75 17.99
CA VAL A 425 -13.06 -21.06 18.46
C VAL A 425 -11.98 -22.14 18.32
N VAL A 426 -11.29 -22.17 17.18
CA VAL A 426 -10.30 -23.21 16.88
C VAL A 426 -9.01 -22.96 17.64
N PHE A 427 -8.47 -21.74 17.63
CA PHE A 427 -7.15 -21.48 18.19
C PHE A 427 -7.17 -21.07 19.67
N GLN A 428 -8.15 -20.26 20.11
CA GLN A 428 -8.23 -19.85 21.52
C GLN A 428 -9.00 -20.86 22.37
N LYS A 429 -10.20 -21.27 21.93
CA LYS A 429 -11.03 -22.26 22.66
C LYS A 429 -10.62 -23.71 22.37
N LYS A 430 -9.61 -23.93 21.51
CA LYS A 430 -9.01 -25.23 21.18
C LYS A 430 -10.01 -26.31 20.75
N LEU A 431 -11.10 -25.91 20.09
CA LEU A 431 -12.05 -26.86 19.53
C LEU A 431 -11.55 -27.41 18.19
N SER A 432 -11.74 -28.72 17.98
CA SER A 432 -11.39 -29.36 16.71
C SER A 432 -12.18 -28.78 15.56
N LEU A 433 -11.47 -28.36 14.50
CA LEU A 433 -12.07 -27.83 13.27
C LEU A 433 -13.14 -28.78 12.69
N LYS A 434 -12.84 -30.08 12.67
CA LYS A 434 -13.77 -31.13 12.22
C LYS A 434 -15.06 -31.19 13.06
N MET A 435 -14.95 -31.08 14.38
CA MET A 435 -16.11 -31.09 15.27
C MET A 435 -16.96 -29.83 15.10
N VAL A 436 -16.30 -28.67 14.97
CA VAL A 436 -16.96 -27.39 14.73
C VAL A 436 -17.75 -27.44 13.42
N PHE A 437 -17.13 -27.88 12.33
CA PHE A 437 -17.81 -27.98 11.05
C PHE A 437 -18.91 -29.04 11.02
N LYS A 438 -18.83 -30.13 11.80
CA LYS A 438 -19.96 -31.07 11.96
C LYS A 438 -21.22 -30.36 12.49
N LYS A 439 -21.06 -29.49 13.49
CA LYS A 439 -22.17 -28.67 14.03
C LYS A 439 -22.66 -27.66 12.99
N LEU A 440 -21.74 -26.98 12.31
CA LEU A 440 -22.08 -25.94 11.34
C LEU A 440 -22.74 -26.49 10.08
N CYS A 441 -22.37 -27.69 9.61
CA CYS A 441 -23.06 -28.35 8.49
C CYS A 441 -24.52 -28.64 8.84
N LYS A 442 -24.81 -29.10 10.06
CA LYS A 442 -26.19 -29.28 10.53
C LYS A 442 -26.94 -27.94 10.59
N TYR A 443 -26.31 -26.92 11.18
CA TYR A 443 -26.90 -25.60 11.29
C TYR A 443 -27.18 -24.96 9.92
N ASP A 444 -26.28 -25.12 8.95
CA ASP A 444 -26.49 -24.65 7.57
C ASP A 444 -27.61 -25.41 6.85
N ALA A 445 -27.66 -26.74 7.00
CA ALA A 445 -28.73 -27.57 6.43
C ALA A 445 -30.12 -27.21 6.99
N GLU A 446 -30.20 -26.75 8.24
CA GLU A 446 -31.42 -26.26 8.90
C GLU A 446 -31.73 -24.79 8.55
N GLY A 447 -30.94 -24.16 7.66
CA GLY A 447 -31.16 -22.79 7.19
C GLY A 447 -30.60 -21.71 8.12
N GLY A 448 -29.74 -22.05 9.08
CA GLY A 448 -29.22 -21.14 10.09
C GLY A 448 -28.37 -19.98 9.56
N PHE A 449 -27.83 -20.09 8.35
CA PHE A 449 -27.12 -19.01 7.65
C PHE A 449 -27.98 -18.24 6.65
N SER A 450 -29.19 -18.73 6.36
CA SER A 450 -30.14 -18.15 5.42
C SER A 450 -31.17 -17.26 6.12
N GLN A 451 -32.02 -16.62 5.33
CA GLN A 451 -33.16 -15.79 5.70
C GLN A 451 -32.80 -14.69 6.70
N MET A 452 -31.62 -14.07 6.55
CA MET A 452 -31.10 -13.05 7.47
C MET A 452 -32.03 -11.84 7.65
N GLU A 453 -32.92 -11.61 6.69
CA GLU A 453 -33.93 -10.56 6.69
C GLU A 453 -35.18 -10.88 7.52
N THR A 454 -35.32 -12.11 8.02
CA THR A 454 -36.48 -12.56 8.78
C THR A 454 -36.23 -12.53 10.29
N PRO A 455 -37.21 -12.16 11.14
CA PRO A 455 -37.02 -12.13 12.58
C PRO A 455 -36.60 -13.46 13.21
N GLN A 456 -36.89 -14.59 12.59
CA GLN A 456 -36.47 -15.92 13.06
C GLN A 456 -34.95 -16.09 12.98
N SER A 457 -34.28 -15.36 12.08
CA SER A 457 -32.85 -15.42 11.91
C SER A 457 -32.10 -14.69 13.02
N LEU A 458 -30.99 -15.29 13.45
CA LEU A 458 -30.02 -14.67 14.35
C LEU A 458 -29.43 -13.37 13.78
N TRP A 459 -29.38 -13.26 12.46
CA TRP A 459 -28.74 -12.16 11.75
C TRP A 459 -29.63 -10.92 11.60
N TYR A 460 -30.92 -11.04 11.92
CA TYR A 460 -31.89 -9.95 11.86
C TYR A 460 -31.58 -8.87 12.91
N GLY A 461 -31.42 -7.62 12.48
CA GLY A 461 -30.94 -6.52 13.31
C GLY A 461 -29.42 -6.50 13.52
N VAL A 462 -28.73 -7.61 13.26
CA VAL A 462 -27.27 -7.73 13.43
C VAL A 462 -26.54 -7.45 12.12
N LEU A 463 -26.71 -8.30 11.11
CA LEU A 463 -26.12 -8.11 9.77
C LEU A 463 -27.13 -7.56 8.76
N PHE A 464 -28.42 -7.58 9.09
CA PHE A 464 -29.49 -6.98 8.31
C PHE A 464 -30.11 -5.80 9.08
N ASP A 465 -30.19 -4.64 8.44
CA ASP A 465 -30.95 -3.49 8.92
C ASP A 465 -32.39 -3.58 8.36
N PRO A 466 -33.39 -3.93 9.20
CA PRO A 466 -34.77 -4.09 8.76
C PRO A 466 -35.46 -2.77 8.43
N ASN A 467 -35.03 -1.65 9.01
CA ASN A 467 -35.58 -0.34 8.70
C ASN A 467 -35.16 0.11 7.31
N LYS A 468 -33.87 -0.06 6.99
CA LYS A 468 -33.29 0.36 5.71
C LYS A 468 -33.27 -0.74 4.66
N LYS A 469 -33.74 -1.94 4.99
CA LYS A 469 -33.74 -3.15 4.15
C LYS A 469 -32.41 -3.41 3.47
N ARG A 470 -31.32 -3.33 4.23
CA ARG A 470 -29.95 -3.43 3.67
C ARG A 470 -29.00 -4.14 4.63
N ILE A 471 -27.83 -4.51 4.11
CA ILE A 471 -26.74 -5.07 4.91
C ILE A 471 -26.16 -4.02 5.87
N MET A 472 -25.85 -4.47 7.08
CA MET A 472 -25.19 -3.69 8.12
C MET A 472 -23.79 -4.23 8.38
N VAL A 473 -22.76 -3.42 8.07
CA VAL A 473 -21.35 -3.80 8.28
C VAL A 473 -20.93 -3.63 9.75
N SER A 474 -21.55 -2.69 10.47
CA SER A 474 -21.24 -2.41 11.88
C SER A 474 -21.56 -3.57 12.83
N GLY A 475 -22.49 -4.46 12.47
CA GLY A 475 -22.83 -5.63 13.28
C GLY A 475 -21.89 -6.83 13.10
N ARG A 476 -20.83 -6.72 12.29
CA ARG A 476 -19.88 -7.82 12.02
C ARG A 476 -19.29 -8.41 13.30
N ASP A 477 -18.84 -7.56 14.22
CA ASP A 477 -18.15 -8.02 15.43
C ASP A 477 -19.14 -8.68 16.42
N LEU A 478 -20.37 -8.18 16.49
CA LEU A 478 -21.47 -8.86 17.22
C LEU A 478 -21.81 -10.21 16.58
N ALA A 479 -21.91 -10.28 15.25
CA ALA A 479 -22.15 -11.54 14.54
C ALA A 479 -21.07 -12.58 14.83
N ALA A 480 -19.79 -12.18 14.85
CA ALA A 480 -18.69 -13.07 15.20
C ALA A 480 -18.82 -13.61 16.64
N ARG A 481 -19.15 -12.77 17.63
CA ARG A 481 -19.36 -13.23 19.02
C ARG A 481 -20.58 -14.13 19.18
N LEU A 482 -21.67 -13.85 18.47
CA LEU A 482 -22.85 -14.72 18.44
C LEU A 482 -22.53 -16.09 17.84
N LEU A 483 -21.70 -16.14 16.79
CA LEU A 483 -21.20 -17.40 16.22
C LEU A 483 -20.35 -18.18 17.22
N ILE A 484 -19.43 -17.52 17.92
CA ILE A 484 -18.62 -18.15 18.98
C ILE A 484 -19.54 -18.76 20.04
N TYR A 485 -20.56 -18.00 20.47
CA TYR A 485 -21.52 -18.45 21.47
C TYR A 485 -22.34 -19.67 21.00
N ILE A 486 -22.91 -19.66 19.80
CA ILE A 486 -23.71 -20.82 19.35
C ILE A 486 -22.85 -22.06 19.11
N ILE A 487 -21.55 -21.93 18.80
CA ILE A 487 -20.67 -23.08 18.58
C ILE A 487 -20.16 -23.68 19.89
N ALA A 488 -19.70 -22.81 20.80
CA ALA A 488 -18.91 -23.21 21.97
C ALA A 488 -19.57 -22.89 23.32
N GLY A 489 -20.65 -22.11 23.33
CA GLY A 489 -21.24 -21.58 24.56
C GLY A 489 -20.32 -20.60 25.29
N THR A 490 -20.77 -20.18 26.48
CA THR A 490 -19.95 -19.48 27.47
C THR A 490 -20.41 -19.84 28.88
N GLU A 491 -19.43 -20.04 29.77
CA GLU A 491 -19.64 -20.23 31.20
C GLU A 491 -19.57 -18.90 31.97
N ASP A 492 -19.06 -17.85 31.35
CA ASP A 492 -18.97 -16.51 31.93
C ASP A 492 -20.35 -15.83 31.91
N GLY A 493 -20.93 -15.66 33.10
CA GLY A 493 -22.23 -15.03 33.28
C GLY A 493 -22.27 -13.57 32.83
N MET A 494 -21.15 -12.83 32.92
CA MET A 494 -21.06 -11.44 32.47
C MET A 494 -20.97 -11.36 30.95
N GLU A 495 -20.13 -12.18 30.31
CA GLU A 495 -20.04 -12.27 28.85
C GLU A 495 -21.41 -12.63 28.24
N LYS A 496 -22.10 -13.61 28.85
CA LYS A 496 -23.44 -14.01 28.44
C LYS A 496 -24.47 -12.89 28.59
N ALA A 497 -24.41 -12.13 29.68
CA ALA A 497 -25.33 -11.01 29.92
C ALA A 497 -25.08 -9.86 28.95
N GLU A 498 -23.82 -9.54 28.67
CA GLU A 498 -23.43 -8.52 27.70
C GLU A 498 -23.89 -8.89 26.29
N LEU A 499 -23.63 -10.14 25.85
CA LEU A 499 -24.06 -10.62 24.54
C LEU A 499 -25.59 -10.58 24.38
N ARG A 500 -26.34 -10.93 25.44
CA ARG A 500 -27.81 -10.82 25.47
C ARG A 500 -28.27 -9.37 25.35
N ARG A 501 -27.63 -8.44 26.06
CA ARG A 501 -27.94 -7.01 25.99
C ARG A 501 -27.71 -6.47 24.57
N GLU A 502 -26.54 -6.73 24.00
CA GLU A 502 -26.18 -6.24 22.68
C GLU A 502 -27.04 -6.84 21.56
N LEU A 503 -27.39 -8.13 21.65
CA LEU A 503 -28.33 -8.73 20.71
C LEU A 503 -29.71 -8.08 20.80
N ALA A 504 -30.21 -7.81 22.02
CA ALA A 504 -31.49 -7.13 22.20
C ALA A 504 -31.46 -5.70 21.64
N GLU A 505 -30.36 -4.97 21.83
CA GLU A 505 -30.15 -3.63 21.27
C GLU A 505 -30.10 -3.66 19.74
N ALA A 506 -29.34 -4.58 19.14
CA ALA A 506 -29.29 -4.76 17.70
C ALA A 506 -30.65 -5.13 17.08
N ARG A 507 -31.47 -5.86 17.83
CA ARG A 507 -32.85 -6.26 17.45
C ARG A 507 -33.91 -5.24 17.86
N THR A 508 -33.52 -4.06 18.34
CA THR A 508 -34.45 -2.99 18.69
C THR A 508 -34.72 -2.10 17.48
N ILE A 509 -36.00 -2.04 17.09
CA ILE A 509 -36.49 -1.32 15.93
C ILE A 509 -37.50 -0.30 16.43
N GLU A 510 -37.30 0.98 16.14
CA GLU A 510 -38.20 2.06 16.57
C GLU A 510 -38.49 2.02 18.08
N GLY A 511 -37.47 1.71 18.88
CA GLY A 511 -37.56 1.63 20.34
C GLY A 511 -38.23 0.36 20.89
N LYS A 512 -38.60 -0.61 20.04
CA LYS A 512 -39.18 -1.90 20.44
C LYS A 512 -38.29 -3.07 20.04
N ALA A 513 -37.93 -3.90 21.01
CA ALA A 513 -37.13 -5.10 20.74
C ALA A 513 -37.98 -6.18 20.05
N VAL A 514 -37.42 -6.85 19.04
CA VAL A 514 -38.08 -7.91 18.27
C VAL A 514 -37.52 -9.29 18.67
N GLY A 515 -38.38 -10.15 19.19
CA GLY A 515 -38.04 -11.53 19.52
C GLY A 515 -37.87 -12.42 18.29
N PHE A 516 -37.34 -13.63 18.48
CA PHE A 516 -37.16 -14.62 17.40
C PHE A 516 -38.48 -15.12 16.78
N ASN A 517 -39.60 -14.94 17.49
CA ASN A 517 -40.94 -15.22 16.96
C ASN A 517 -41.52 -14.06 16.13
N GLY A 518 -40.77 -12.98 15.91
CA GLY A 518 -41.22 -11.78 15.19
C GLY A 518 -42.13 -10.85 15.97
N LYS A 519 -42.43 -11.15 17.24
CA LYS A 519 -43.26 -10.28 18.10
C LYS A 519 -42.40 -9.26 18.85
N PHE A 520 -43.01 -8.12 19.17
CA PHE A 520 -42.39 -7.16 20.09
C PHE A 520 -42.33 -7.73 21.50
N VAL A 521 -41.17 -7.62 22.13
CA VAL A 521 -40.89 -8.13 23.48
C VAL A 521 -40.10 -7.08 24.27
N LYS A 522 -39.99 -7.26 25.60
CA LYS A 522 -39.04 -6.44 26.37
C LYS A 522 -37.62 -6.84 25.96
N PRO A 523 -36.63 -5.92 25.98
CA PRO A 523 -35.25 -6.25 25.57
C PRO A 523 -34.67 -7.49 26.26
N ARG A 524 -34.93 -7.65 27.57
CA ARG A 524 -34.52 -8.84 28.32
C ARG A 524 -35.13 -10.13 27.77
N ASP A 525 -36.33 -10.11 27.21
CA ASP A 525 -37.07 -11.30 26.77
C ASP A 525 -36.69 -11.73 25.34
N VAL A 526 -35.80 -11.00 24.64
CA VAL A 526 -35.24 -11.43 23.34
C VAL A 526 -34.46 -12.75 23.49
N GLY A 527 -33.71 -12.90 24.58
CA GLY A 527 -32.93 -14.11 24.87
C GLY A 527 -31.70 -14.28 23.98
N LEU A 528 -31.11 -15.48 24.04
CA LEU A 528 -30.03 -15.93 23.16
C LEU A 528 -30.48 -17.24 22.49
N PRO A 529 -30.02 -17.54 21.26
CA PRO A 529 -30.28 -18.82 20.60
C PRO A 529 -29.68 -20.00 21.38
N PRO A 530 -30.13 -21.24 21.16
CA PRO A 530 -29.48 -22.42 21.73
C PRO A 530 -28.05 -22.61 21.18
N VAL A 531 -27.21 -23.28 21.96
CA VAL A 531 -25.88 -23.75 21.52
C VAL A 531 -26.05 -25.01 20.67
N LEU A 532 -25.26 -25.14 19.61
CA LEU A 532 -25.29 -26.20 18.60
C LEU A 532 -24.73 -27.55 19.06
#